data_AF-A0A061SP55-F1
#
_entry.id   AF-A0A061SP55-F1
#
_cell.length_a   1.000
_cell.length_b   1.000
_cell.length_c   1.000
_cell.angle_alpha   90.00
_cell.angle_beta   90.00
_cell.angle_gamma   90.00
#
_symmetry.space_group_name_H-M   'P 1'
#
loop_
_entity.id
_entity.type
_entity.pdbx_description
1 polymer ?
#
loop_
_entity_poly.entity_id
_entity_poly.type
_entity_poly.pdbx_seq_one_letter_code
_entity_poly.pdbx_strand_id
1 'polypeptide(L)' 'MTDLDRDLLAAHAAGDTSALVALYAQAAEAANNTDQAAFYLTHAHVFAMEIGHPDTPALRQRLIDMGRESPLPAPNPPLR' A
#
# COMPACT_ATOMS: atom_id res chain seq x y z
N MET A 1 -2.27 -20.88 -8.19
CA MET A 1 -2.83 -19.92 -7.22
C MET A 1 -2.12 -20.18 -5.91
N THR A 2 -1.35 -19.21 -5.43
CA THR A 2 -0.63 -19.33 -4.16
C THR A 2 -1.62 -19.23 -2.98
N ASP A 3 -1.20 -19.63 -1.78
CA ASP A 3 -2.03 -19.43 -0.58
C ASP A 3 -2.34 -17.93 -0.38
N LEU A 4 -1.38 -17.05 -0.66
CA LEU A 4 -1.54 -15.60 -0.58
C LEU A 4 -2.58 -15.05 -1.58
N ASP A 5 -2.61 -15.55 -2.82
CA ASP A 5 -3.61 -15.14 -3.82
C ASP A 5 -5.03 -15.52 -3.35
N ARG A 6 -5.18 -16.71 -2.73
CA ARG A 6 -6.47 -17.15 -2.19
C ARG A 6 -6.90 -16.26 -1.03
N ASP A 7 -5.98 -15.91 -0.15
CA ASP A 7 -6.27 -15.09 1.02
C ASP A 7 -6.65 -13.65 0.60
N LEU A 8 -5.99 -13.09 -0.42
CA LEU A 8 -6.38 -11.81 -1.02
C LEU A 8 -7.81 -11.85 -1.59
N LEU A 9 -8.15 -12.91 -2.33
CA LEU A 9 -9.51 -13.08 -2.86
C LEU A 9 -10.56 -13.21 -1.75
N ALA A 10 -10.24 -13.95 -0.68
CA ALA A 10 -11.12 -14.13 0.46
C ALA A 10 -11.34 -12.81 1.22
N ALA A 11 -10.28 -12.04 1.47
CA ALA A 11 -10.37 -10.74 2.13
C ALA A 11 -11.19 -9.74 1.30
N HIS A 12 -11.03 -9.72 -0.03
CA HIS A 12 -11.88 -8.92 -0.93
C HIS A 12 -13.35 -9.33 -0.84
N ALA A 13 -13.64 -10.63 -0.87
CA ALA A 13 -15.01 -11.14 -0.78
C ALA A 13 -15.68 -10.81 0.57
N ALA A 14 -14.88 -10.77 1.65
CA ALA A 14 -15.34 -10.41 2.98
C ALA A 14 -15.41 -8.89 3.23
N GLY A 15 -14.83 -8.07 2.36
CA GLY A 15 -14.66 -6.64 2.59
C GLY A 15 -13.70 -6.32 3.74
N ASP A 16 -12.76 -7.22 4.05
CA ASP A 16 -11.81 -7.07 5.15
C ASP A 16 -10.61 -6.20 4.71
N THR A 17 -10.83 -4.88 4.68
CA THR A 17 -9.82 -3.92 4.26
C THR A 17 -8.57 -3.96 5.15
N SER A 18 -8.70 -4.28 6.44
CA SER A 18 -7.54 -4.41 7.33
C SER A 18 -6.66 -5.60 6.94
N ALA A 19 -7.27 -6.74 6.61
CA ALA A 19 -6.53 -7.89 6.08
C ALA A 19 -5.90 -7.58 4.71
N LEU A 20 -6.61 -6.84 3.83
CA LEU A 20 -6.07 -6.43 2.54
C LEU A 20 -4.78 -5.62 2.68
N VAL A 21 -4.69 -4.69 3.64
CA VAL A 21 -3.46 -3.94 3.91
C VAL A 21 -2.28 -4.88 4.17
N ALA A 22 -2.45 -5.84 5.08
CA ALA A 22 -1.40 -6.78 5.47
C ALA A 22 -1.02 -7.73 4.33
N LEU A 23 -2.01 -8.30 3.64
CA LEU A 23 -1.80 -9.27 2.57
C LEU A 23 -1.13 -8.65 1.34
N TYR A 24 -1.51 -7.42 0.96
CA TYR A 24 -0.84 -6.70 -0.13
C TYR A 24 0.58 -6.30 0.25
N ALA A 25 0.84 -5.90 1.50
CA ALA A 25 2.20 -5.64 1.96
C ALA A 25 3.07 -6.91 1.90
N GLN A 26 2.53 -8.06 2.31
CA GLN A 26 3.21 -9.35 2.19
C GLN A 26 3.47 -9.74 0.73
N ALA A 27 2.51 -9.49 -0.17
CA ALA A 27 2.68 -9.74 -1.60
C ALA A 27 3.79 -8.86 -2.20
N ALA A 28 3.96 -7.63 -1.71
CA ALA A 28 5.04 -6.75 -2.13
C ALA A 28 6.42 -7.30 -1.72
N GLU A 29 6.55 -7.91 -0.54
CA GLU A 29 7.81 -8.57 -0.10
C GLU A 29 8.13 -9.83 -0.91
N ALA A 30 7.11 -10.58 -1.30
CA ALA A 30 7.26 -11.82 -2.08
C ALA A 30 7.41 -11.58 -3.60
N ALA A 31 7.33 -10.33 -4.04
CA ALA A 31 7.36 -9.98 -5.46
C ALA A 31 8.73 -10.27 -6.08
N ASN A 32 8.71 -10.70 -7.34
CA ASN A 32 9.92 -11.10 -8.07
C ASN A 32 10.71 -9.90 -8.63
N ASN A 33 10.09 -8.72 -8.67
CA ASN A 33 10.70 -7.51 -9.19
C ASN A 33 10.06 -6.26 -8.58
N THR A 34 10.75 -5.13 -8.74
CA THR A 34 10.37 -3.84 -8.17
C THR A 34 9.03 -3.32 -8.68
N ASP A 35 8.66 -3.57 -9.94
CA ASP A 35 7.38 -3.11 -10.50
C ASP A 35 6.20 -3.89 -9.88
N GLN A 36 6.35 -5.21 -9.71
CA GLN A 36 5.36 -6.05 -9.04
C GLN A 36 5.25 -5.69 -7.55
N ALA A 37 6.37 -5.44 -6.88
CA ALA A 37 6.38 -4.97 -5.49
C ALA A 37 5.64 -3.63 -5.37
N ALA A 38 5.90 -2.69 -6.29
CA ALA A 38 5.26 -1.38 -6.30
C ALA A 38 3.75 -1.48 -6.52
N PHE A 39 3.31 -2.38 -7.40
CA PHE A 39 1.90 -2.64 -7.65
C PHE A 39 1.18 -3.06 -6.36
N TYR A 40 1.69 -4.08 -5.67
CA TYR A 40 1.08 -4.56 -4.44
C TYR A 40 1.16 -3.53 -3.31
N LEU A 41 2.29 -2.85 -3.16
CA LEU A 41 2.48 -1.85 -2.12
C LEU A 41 1.56 -0.63 -2.31
N THR A 42 1.25 -0.26 -3.56
CA THR A 42 0.28 0.80 -3.86
C THR A 42 -1.12 0.39 -3.38
N HIS A 43 -1.53 -0.86 -3.62
CA HIS A 43 -2.80 -1.37 -3.11
C HIS A 43 -2.84 -1.37 -1.58
N ALA A 44 -1.78 -1.85 -0.91
CA ALA A 44 -1.69 -1.79 0.55
C ALA A 44 -1.85 -0.35 1.06
N HIS A 45 -1.19 0.61 0.41
CA HIS A 45 -1.24 2.02 0.79
C HIS A 45 -2.65 2.62 0.64
N VAL A 46 -3.33 2.37 -0.49
CA VAL A 46 -4.70 2.86 -0.72
C VAL A 46 -5.67 2.33 0.34
N PHE A 47 -5.67 1.02 0.59
CA PHE A 47 -6.53 0.42 1.61
C PHE A 47 -6.20 0.93 3.02
N ALA A 48 -4.92 1.18 3.31
CA ALA A 48 -4.49 1.74 4.57
C ALA A 48 -5.04 3.16 4.76
N MET A 49 -5.00 3.99 3.72
CA MET A 49 -5.58 5.34 3.74
C MET A 49 -7.09 5.31 3.97
N GLU A 50 -7.82 4.41 3.30
CA GLU A 50 -9.28 4.31 3.37
C GLU A 50 -9.79 4.07 4.80
N ILE A 51 -9.05 3.29 5.60
CA ILE A 51 -9.44 2.95 6.98
C ILE A 51 -8.65 3.75 8.04
N GLY A 52 -7.76 4.66 7.63
CA GLY A 52 -6.87 5.37 8.56
C GLY A 52 -5.90 4.43 9.31
N HIS A 53 -5.42 3.39 8.64
CA HIS A 53 -4.53 2.38 9.22
C HIS A 53 -3.20 2.99 9.69
N PRO A 54 -2.64 2.58 10.84
CA PRO A 54 -1.38 3.12 11.37
C PRO A 54 -0.18 2.94 10.43
N ASP A 55 -0.20 1.93 9.55
CA ASP A 55 0.90 1.68 8.61
C ASP A 55 0.91 2.61 7.39
N THR A 56 -0.13 3.44 7.21
CA THR A 56 -0.23 4.36 6.06
C THR A 56 1.04 5.17 5.83
N PRO A 57 1.68 5.79 6.85
CA PRO A 57 2.91 6.56 6.64
C PRO A 57 4.10 5.68 6.24
N ALA A 58 4.21 4.47 6.78
CA ALA A 58 5.30 3.55 6.48
C ALA A 58 5.20 3.02 5.04
N LEU A 59 3.99 2.66 4.60
CA LEU A 59 3.72 2.22 3.23
C LEU A 59 4.02 3.34 2.23
N ARG A 60 3.60 4.57 2.55
CA ARG A 60 3.92 5.76 1.75
C ARG A 60 5.41 6.00 1.63
N GLN A 61 6.16 5.92 2.73
CA GLN A 61 7.60 6.13 2.71
C GLN A 61 8.30 5.13 1.78
N ARG A 62 7.89 3.86 1.83
CA ARG A 62 8.42 2.84 0.92
C ARG A 62 8.11 3.13 -0.55
N LEU A 63 6.91 3.63 -0.87
CA LEU A 63 6.57 4.03 -2.24
C LEU A 63 7.43 5.21 -2.73
N ILE A 64 7.73 6.16 -1.85
CA ILE A 64 8.67 7.26 -2.13
C ILE A 64 10.07 6.71 -2.42
N ASP A 65 10.57 5.80 -1.58
CA ASP A 65 11.90 5.20 -1.74
C ASP A 65 12.01 4.41 -3.07
N MET A 66 10.90 3.83 -3.54
CA MET A 66 10.79 3.15 -4.84
C MET A 66 10.56 4.09 -6.04
N GLY A 67 10.45 5.41 -5.82
CA GLY A 67 10.16 6.40 -6.85
C GLY A 67 8.75 6.32 -7.42
N ARG A 68 7.79 5.76 -6.67
CA ARG A 68 6.39 5.56 -7.07
C ARG A 68 5.43 6.58 -6.47
N GLU A 69 5.91 7.31 -5.48
CA GLU A 69 5.24 8.46 -4.91
C GLU A 69 6.25 9.58 -4.64
N SER A 70 5.77 10.78 -4.38
CA SER A 70 6.59 11.93 -4.02
C SER A 70 6.24 12.45 -2.62
N PRO A 71 7.24 12.96 -1.87
CA PRO A 71 6.97 13.71 -0.65
C PRO A 71 6.03 14.89 -0.92
N LEU A 72 5.30 15.32 0.11
CA LEU A 72 4.54 16.57 -0.02
C LEU A 72 5.51 17.72 -0.26
N PRO A 73 5.22 18.62 -1.22
CA PRO A 73 6.00 19.83 -1.38
C PRO A 73 5.86 20.71 -0.14
N ALA A 74 6.79 21.66 0.02
CA ALA A 74 6.69 22.66 1.07
C ALA A 74 5.32 23.38 1.00
N PRO A 75 4.68 23.67 2.15
CA PRO A 75 3.41 24.36 2.16
C PRO A 75 3.54 25.75 1.52
N ASN A 76 2.50 26.16 0.80
CA ASN A 76 2.45 27.51 0.24
C ASN A 76 2.50 28.55 1.36
N PRO A 77 3.21 29.69 1.15
CA PRO A 77 3.17 30.78 2.10
C PRO A 77 1.72 31.29 2.28
N PRO A 78 1.39 31.87 3.44
CA PRO A 78 0.05 32.43 3.67
C PRO A 78 -0.27 33.49 2.61
N LEU A 79 -1.49 33.46 2.10
CA LEU A 79 -2.01 34.50 1.21
C LEU A 79 -1.96 35.84 1.96
N ARG A 80 -1.39 36.87 1.33
CA ARG A 80 -1.32 38.23 1.87
C ARG A 80 -2.64 38.97 1.66
#